data_AF-A0A2R5L0J5-F1
#
_entry.id   AF-A0A2R5L0J5-F1
#
_cell.length_a   1.000
_cell.length_b   1.000
_cell.length_c   1.000
_cell.angle_alpha   90.00
_cell.angle_beta   90.00
_cell.angle_gamma   90.00
#
_symmetry.space_group_name_H-M   'P 1'
#
loop_
_entity.id
_entity.type
_entity.pdbx_description
1 polymer ?
#
loop_
_entity_poly.entity_id
_entity_poly.type
_entity_poly.pdbx_seq_one_letter_code
_entity_poly.pdbx_strand_id
1 'polypeptide(L)'
;MPQNEYIEEHTKRYGRRYDYVQRKRKREARAHHKNSQFAQNLRGLKAKLHNKKRYSEKAEMKKTISMHDERTNKHQNDDVVPKGAIPAYLLDREGVSRAKVLSNTIKQKRKEKAGKWAVPLPKVRPIADDEMFKVLRTGKRKRKAWKRMVTKVTFVGDSFTRKPPKYERFIRPSGLRFKKAHVTHPELQATFYLE
;
A
#
# COMPACT_ATOMS: atom_id res chain seq x y z
N MET A 1 29.76 28.32 -14.66
CA MET A 1 28.98 27.14 -15.09
C MET A 1 29.14 27.02 -16.60
N PRO A 2 29.31 25.82 -17.17
CA PRO A 2 29.30 25.68 -18.61
C PRO A 2 27.93 26.10 -19.16
N GLN A 3 27.92 26.83 -20.27
CA GLN A 3 26.74 27.45 -20.85
C GLN A 3 26.13 26.53 -21.92
N ASN A 4 24.79 26.46 -21.98
CA ASN A 4 24.03 25.69 -22.97
C ASN A 4 24.35 24.17 -23.00
N GLU A 5 24.01 23.51 -24.11
CA GLU A 5 24.25 22.08 -24.39
C GLU A 5 25.62 21.83 -25.04
N TYR A 6 26.67 22.40 -24.44
CA TYR A 6 28.04 22.39 -24.99
C TYR A 6 28.58 20.96 -25.34
N ILE A 7 28.11 19.91 -24.66
CA ILE A 7 28.48 18.50 -24.96
C ILE A 7 27.83 18.01 -26.25
N GLU A 8 26.57 18.37 -26.49
CA GLU A 8 25.89 18.03 -27.73
C GLU A 8 26.48 18.81 -28.91
N GLU A 9 26.74 20.10 -28.70
CA GLU A 9 27.42 20.94 -29.70
C GLU A 9 28.80 20.38 -30.05
N HIS A 10 29.60 20.01 -29.05
CA HIS A 10 30.90 19.37 -29.28
C HIS A 10 30.76 18.07 -30.07
N THR A 11 29.75 17.25 -29.76
CA THR A 11 29.48 16.02 -30.50
C THR A 11 29.03 16.27 -31.94
N LYS A 12 28.27 17.35 -32.19
CA LYS A 12 27.86 17.77 -33.55
C LYS A 12 29.04 18.31 -34.36
N ARG A 13 29.93 19.09 -33.74
CA ARG A 13 31.09 19.73 -34.39
C ARG A 13 32.26 18.78 -34.63
N TYR A 14 32.58 17.94 -33.64
CA TYR A 14 33.79 17.11 -33.63
C TYR A 14 33.48 15.61 -33.65
N GLY A 15 32.21 15.23 -33.64
CA GLY A 15 31.78 13.84 -33.61
C GLY A 15 31.97 13.19 -32.23
N ARG A 16 31.83 11.87 -32.21
CA ARG A 16 32.19 11.03 -31.07
C ARG A 16 33.54 10.38 -31.32
N ARG A 17 34.16 9.86 -30.26
CA ARG A 17 35.34 9.01 -30.36
C ARG A 17 35.13 7.90 -31.41
N TYR A 18 36.11 7.67 -32.28
CA TYR A 18 36.01 6.73 -33.40
C TYR A 18 35.59 5.30 -33.00
N ASP A 19 35.96 4.83 -31.80
CA ASP A 19 35.62 3.50 -31.29
C ASP A 19 34.25 3.42 -30.57
N TYR A 20 33.51 4.53 -30.46
CA TYR A 20 32.30 4.63 -29.65
C TYR A 20 31.23 3.61 -30.06
N VAL A 21 30.92 3.54 -31.36
CA VAL A 21 29.88 2.65 -31.91
C VAL A 21 30.27 1.19 -31.69
N GLN A 22 31.53 0.84 -31.97
CA GLN A 22 32.03 -0.52 -31.78
C GLN A 22 31.99 -0.94 -30.32
N ARG A 23 32.37 -0.05 -29.39
CA ARG A 23 32.35 -0.32 -27.95
C ARG A 23 30.93 -0.43 -27.41
N LYS A 24 30.00 0.42 -27.86
CA LYS A 24 28.58 0.36 -27.50
C LYS A 24 27.95 -0.96 -27.96
N ARG A 25 28.12 -1.33 -29.23
CA ARG A 25 27.67 -2.61 -29.78
C ARG A 25 28.21 -3.81 -28.99
N LYS A 26 29.54 -3.86 -28.75
CA LYS A 26 30.15 -4.95 -27.97
C LYS A 26 29.68 -4.96 -26.51
N ARG A 27 29.30 -3.81 -25.93
CA ARG A 27 28.75 -3.72 -24.57
C ARG A 27 27.34 -4.30 -24.51
N GLU A 28 26.47 -3.91 -25.44
CA GLU A 28 25.09 -4.41 -25.54
C GLU A 28 25.06 -5.91 -25.80
N ALA A 29 25.88 -6.41 -26.74
CA ALA A 29 25.99 -7.84 -27.02
C ALA A 29 26.41 -8.66 -25.77
N ARG A 30 27.33 -8.13 -24.94
CA ARG A 30 27.80 -8.80 -23.71
C ARG A 30 26.86 -8.63 -22.51
N ALA A 31 25.86 -7.76 -22.59
CA ALA A 31 25.02 -7.42 -21.45
C ALA A 31 24.25 -8.65 -20.92
N HIS A 32 23.73 -9.50 -21.81
CA HIS A 32 22.96 -10.69 -21.40
C HIS A 32 23.81 -11.70 -20.60
N HIS A 33 25.03 -12.01 -21.06
CA HIS A 33 25.96 -12.87 -20.33
C HIS A 33 26.34 -12.27 -18.97
N LYS A 34 26.68 -10.97 -18.93
CA LYS A 34 27.01 -10.28 -17.68
C LYS A 34 25.85 -10.27 -16.69
N ASN A 35 24.62 -10.07 -17.17
CA ASN A 35 23.43 -10.09 -16.33
C ASN A 35 23.17 -11.47 -15.73
N SER A 36 23.35 -12.54 -16.51
CA SER A 36 23.22 -13.92 -16.03
C SER A 36 24.28 -14.24 -14.97
N GLN A 37 25.55 -13.93 -15.27
CA GLN A 37 26.66 -14.12 -14.34
C GLN A 37 26.46 -13.34 -13.04
N PHE A 38 26.01 -12.09 -13.15
CA PHE A 38 25.73 -11.24 -11.99
C PHE A 38 24.61 -11.82 -11.12
N ALA A 39 23.54 -12.34 -11.73
CA ALA A 39 22.44 -12.96 -11.01
C ALA A 39 22.87 -14.21 -10.21
N GLN A 40 23.78 -15.02 -10.77
CA GLN A 40 24.30 -16.23 -10.12
C GLN A 40 25.29 -15.92 -8.97
N ASN A 41 26.10 -14.87 -9.14
CA ASN A 41 27.15 -14.54 -8.18
C ASN A 41 26.67 -13.65 -7.02
N LEU A 42 25.56 -12.93 -7.21
CA LEU A 42 24.96 -12.10 -6.18
C LEU A 42 24.51 -12.93 -4.97
N ARG A 43 24.84 -12.46 -3.76
CA ARG A 43 24.45 -13.10 -2.50
C ARG A 43 23.69 -12.13 -1.58
N GLY A 44 22.91 -12.68 -0.66
CA GLY A 44 22.22 -11.93 0.40
C GLY A 44 21.20 -10.92 -0.11
N LEU A 45 21.15 -9.75 0.52
CA LEU A 45 20.16 -8.68 0.21
C LEU A 45 20.28 -8.19 -1.24
N LYS A 46 21.51 -8.11 -1.77
CA LYS A 46 21.74 -7.64 -3.14
C LYS A 46 21.09 -8.58 -4.16
N ALA A 47 21.13 -9.89 -3.93
CA ALA A 47 20.44 -10.88 -4.78
C ALA A 47 18.92 -10.70 -4.74
N LYS A 48 18.35 -10.49 -3.55
CA LYS A 48 16.91 -10.26 -3.37
C LYS A 48 16.44 -9.01 -4.11
N LEU A 49 17.16 -7.90 -3.98
CA LEU A 49 16.84 -6.65 -4.68
C LEU A 49 16.96 -6.81 -6.21
N HIS A 50 18.01 -7.49 -6.68
CA HIS A 50 18.18 -7.77 -8.10
C HIS A 50 17.03 -8.60 -8.67
N ASN A 51 16.63 -9.67 -8.00
CA ASN A 51 15.52 -10.51 -8.45
C ASN A 51 14.18 -9.77 -8.42
N LYS A 52 13.94 -8.93 -7.40
CA LYS A 52 12.75 -8.07 -7.36
C LYS A 52 12.69 -7.12 -8.56
N LYS A 53 13.83 -6.49 -8.90
CA LYS A 53 13.94 -5.63 -10.09
C LYS A 53 13.71 -6.40 -11.39
N ARG A 54 14.30 -7.59 -11.53
CA ARG A 54 14.09 -8.44 -12.71
C ARG A 54 12.65 -8.91 -12.86
N TYR A 55 11.95 -9.15 -11.75
CA TYR A 55 10.53 -9.49 -11.78
C TYR A 55 9.68 -8.31 -12.27
N SER A 56 9.92 -7.09 -11.77
CA SER A 56 9.18 -5.90 -12.22
C SER A 56 9.43 -5.61 -13.70
N GLU A 57 10.68 -5.68 -14.17
CA GLU A 57 11.02 -5.50 -15.59
C GLU A 57 10.31 -6.54 -16.48
N LYS A 58 10.25 -7.81 -16.06
CA LYS A 58 9.53 -8.86 -16.79
C LYS A 58 8.02 -8.62 -16.79
N ALA A 59 7.45 -8.18 -15.68
CA ALA A 59 6.02 -7.91 -15.58
C ALA A 59 5.61 -6.70 -16.44
N GLU A 60 6.43 -5.66 -16.44
CA GLU A 60 6.24 -4.49 -17.30
C GLU A 60 6.31 -4.88 -18.78
N MET A 61 7.36 -5.60 -19.20
CA MET A 61 7.49 -6.08 -20.58
C MET A 61 6.34 -7.00 -21.01
N LYS A 62 5.84 -7.86 -20.11
CA LYS A 62 4.66 -8.69 -20.41
C LYS A 62 3.41 -7.85 -20.64
N LYS A 63 3.21 -6.81 -19.83
CA LYS A 63 2.08 -5.88 -20.00
C LYS A 63 2.21 -5.07 -21.29
N THR A 64 3.41 -4.59 -21.63
CA THR A 64 3.61 -3.81 -22.87
C THR A 64 3.40 -4.66 -24.12
N ILE A 65 3.82 -5.92 -24.10
CA ILE A 65 3.54 -6.87 -25.19
C ILE A 65 2.03 -7.12 -25.28
N SER A 66 1.35 -7.42 -24.16
CA SER A 66 -0.12 -7.62 -24.13
C SER A 66 -0.87 -6.41 -24.71
N MET A 67 -0.53 -5.20 -24.27
CA MET A 67 -1.15 -3.97 -24.78
C MET A 67 -0.88 -3.74 -26.26
N HIS A 68 0.30 -4.11 -26.77
CA HIS A 68 0.62 -4.01 -28.19
C HIS A 68 -0.19 -5.03 -29.00
N ASP A 69 -0.28 -6.27 -28.53
CA ASP A 69 -1.01 -7.35 -29.18
C ASP A 69 -2.52 -7.05 -29.22
N GLU A 70 -3.09 -6.56 -28.10
CA GLU A 70 -4.47 -6.09 -27.99
C GLU A 70 -4.75 -4.87 -28.89
N ARG A 71 -3.79 -3.98 -29.11
CA ARG A 71 -3.95 -2.86 -30.05
C ARG A 71 -4.05 -3.35 -31.49
N THR A 72 -3.29 -4.38 -31.85
CA THR A 72 -3.32 -4.95 -33.21
C THR A 72 -4.54 -5.84 -33.43
N ASN A 73 -4.96 -6.57 -32.40
CA ASN A 73 -6.22 -7.31 -32.39
C ASN A 73 -7.38 -6.35 -32.13
N LYS A 74 -7.87 -5.73 -33.20
CA LYS A 74 -9.22 -5.15 -33.19
C LYS A 74 -10.22 -6.31 -33.06
N HIS A 75 -10.39 -6.82 -31.85
CA HIS A 75 -11.65 -7.46 -31.51
C HIS A 75 -12.71 -6.38 -31.81
N GLN A 76 -13.66 -6.69 -32.71
CA GLN A 76 -14.92 -5.98 -32.63
C GLN A 76 -15.35 -6.18 -31.18
N ASN A 77 -15.61 -5.09 -30.47
CA ASN A 77 -16.24 -5.20 -29.17
C ASN A 77 -17.58 -5.90 -29.44
N ASP A 78 -17.61 -7.23 -29.29
CA ASP A 78 -18.81 -7.98 -28.99
C ASP A 78 -19.15 -7.74 -27.50
N ASP A 79 -18.96 -6.51 -27.04
CA ASP A 79 -19.86 -5.95 -26.08
C ASP A 79 -21.21 -5.96 -26.79
N VAL A 80 -22.04 -6.91 -26.39
CA VAL A 80 -23.48 -6.84 -26.59
C VAL A 80 -23.90 -5.52 -25.94
N VAL A 81 -23.75 -4.42 -26.67
CA VAL A 81 -24.36 -3.14 -26.34
C VAL A 81 -25.83 -3.50 -26.24
N PRO A 82 -26.46 -3.40 -25.05
CA PRO A 82 -27.89 -3.64 -24.96
C PRO A 82 -28.55 -2.73 -25.99
N LYS A 83 -29.27 -3.31 -26.95
CA LYS A 83 -29.88 -2.57 -28.07
C LYS A 83 -30.70 -1.38 -27.53
N GLY A 84 -30.12 -0.18 -27.58
CA GLY A 84 -30.73 1.07 -27.15
C GLY A 84 -29.69 2.07 -26.62
N ALA A 85 -29.65 3.28 -27.19
CA ALA A 85 -28.80 4.35 -26.69
C ALA A 85 -29.23 4.77 -25.29
N ILE A 86 -28.32 4.68 -24.32
CA ILE A 86 -28.52 5.11 -22.93
C ILE A 86 -27.92 6.52 -22.77
N PRO A 87 -28.61 7.47 -22.11
CA PRO A 87 -28.05 8.80 -21.82
C PRO A 87 -26.72 8.73 -21.05
N ALA A 88 -25.79 9.66 -21.28
CA ALA A 88 -24.43 9.61 -20.75
C ALA A 88 -24.33 9.45 -19.21
N TYR A 89 -25.31 9.97 -18.46
CA TYR A 89 -25.39 9.86 -16.99
C TYR A 89 -25.85 8.47 -16.48
N LEU A 90 -26.13 7.52 -17.38
CA LEU A 90 -26.57 6.15 -17.08
C LEU A 90 -25.63 5.08 -17.67
N LEU A 91 -24.58 5.46 -18.42
CA LEU A 91 -23.65 4.53 -19.08
C LEU A 91 -22.81 3.69 -18.09
N ASP A 92 -22.40 4.26 -16.96
CA ASP A 92 -21.54 3.58 -15.97
C ASP A 92 -22.32 2.75 -14.94
N ARG A 93 -23.64 2.64 -15.09
CA ARG A 93 -24.47 1.80 -14.22
C ARG A 93 -24.59 0.41 -14.83
N GLU A 94 -23.63 -0.47 -14.53
CA GLU A 94 -23.70 -1.89 -14.88
C GLU A 94 -25.08 -2.46 -14.48
N GLY A 95 -25.91 -2.74 -15.49
CA GLY A 95 -27.20 -3.39 -15.34
C GLY A 95 -26.99 -4.86 -15.00
N VAL A 96 -26.76 -5.17 -13.72
CA VAL A 96 -26.81 -6.54 -13.20
C VAL A 96 -28.15 -7.15 -13.60
N SER A 97 -28.13 -8.24 -14.36
CA SER A 97 -29.29 -9.09 -14.63
C SER A 97 -29.90 -9.56 -13.31
N ARG A 98 -30.93 -8.84 -12.84
CA ARG A 98 -31.47 -8.95 -11.46
C ARG A 98 -32.38 -10.16 -11.25
N ALA A 99 -32.83 -10.86 -12.28
CA ALA A 99 -33.87 -11.87 -12.12
C ALA A 99 -33.40 -13.14 -11.36
N LYS A 100 -32.18 -13.62 -11.60
CA LYS A 100 -31.62 -14.82 -10.92
C LYS A 100 -30.90 -14.48 -9.60
N VAL A 101 -30.42 -13.25 -9.45
CA VAL A 101 -29.76 -12.76 -8.23
C VAL A 101 -30.79 -12.44 -7.13
N LEU A 102 -32.00 -11.98 -7.48
CA LEU A 102 -33.06 -11.64 -6.51
C LEU A 102 -33.52 -12.83 -5.66
N SER A 103 -33.64 -14.02 -6.24
CA SER A 103 -34.09 -15.22 -5.50
C SER A 103 -33.02 -15.74 -4.53
N ASN A 104 -31.74 -15.69 -4.93
CA ASN A 104 -30.60 -16.03 -4.07
C ASN A 104 -30.35 -14.96 -2.99
N THR A 105 -30.53 -13.67 -3.30
CA THR A 105 -30.42 -12.58 -2.32
C THR A 105 -31.58 -12.55 -1.33
N ILE A 106 -32.80 -12.97 -1.67
CA ILE A 106 -33.87 -13.14 -0.68
C ILE A 106 -33.52 -14.27 0.30
N LYS A 107 -32.96 -15.38 -0.20
CA LYS A 107 -32.48 -16.50 0.64
C LYS A 107 -31.28 -16.08 1.51
N GLN A 108 -30.34 -15.30 0.96
CA GLN A 108 -29.24 -14.69 1.73
C GLN A 108 -29.76 -13.68 2.76
N LYS A 109 -30.67 -12.77 2.41
CA LYS A 109 -31.29 -11.80 3.36
C LYS A 109 -32.02 -12.47 4.52
N ARG A 110 -32.62 -13.65 4.30
CA ARG A 110 -33.23 -14.46 5.37
C ARG A 110 -32.17 -15.11 6.28
N LYS A 111 -31.01 -15.52 5.75
CA LYS A 111 -29.85 -15.99 6.54
C LYS A 111 -29.10 -14.84 7.24
N GLU A 112 -29.02 -13.66 6.63
CA GLU A 112 -28.32 -12.45 7.12
C GLU A 112 -29.07 -11.71 8.23
N LYS A 113 -30.35 -12.02 8.50
CA LYS A 113 -31.10 -11.36 9.57
C LYS A 113 -30.45 -11.54 10.96
N ALA A 114 -29.63 -12.57 11.12
CA ALA A 114 -28.81 -12.82 12.32
C ALA A 114 -27.43 -12.10 12.32
N GLY A 115 -27.03 -11.46 11.22
CA GLY A 115 -25.71 -10.85 11.04
C GLY A 115 -25.71 -9.35 10.68
N LYS A 116 -26.89 -8.73 10.52
CA LYS A 116 -27.03 -7.32 10.05
C LYS A 116 -26.38 -6.26 10.93
N TRP A 117 -26.14 -6.55 12.20
CA TRP A 117 -25.55 -5.62 13.17
C TRP A 117 -24.16 -6.06 13.63
N ALA A 118 -23.56 -7.04 12.95
CA ALA A 118 -22.24 -7.51 13.27
C ALA A 118 -21.21 -6.45 12.85
N VAL A 119 -20.39 -6.01 13.81
CA VAL A 119 -19.22 -5.18 13.56
C VAL A 119 -18.23 -5.98 12.69
N PRO A 120 -17.46 -5.35 11.77
CA PRO A 120 -16.52 -6.05 10.89
C PRO A 120 -15.50 -6.95 11.61
N LEU A 121 -15.17 -6.63 12.87
CA LEU A 121 -14.31 -7.43 13.74
C LEU A 121 -15.06 -7.81 15.02
N PRO A 122 -15.81 -8.93 15.04
CA PRO A 122 -16.66 -9.29 16.17
C PRO A 122 -15.88 -9.86 17.37
N LYS A 123 -14.73 -10.50 17.14
CA LYS A 123 -13.87 -11.07 18.19
C LYS A 123 -12.43 -10.64 17.96
N VAL A 124 -11.84 -10.02 18.97
CA VAL A 124 -10.45 -9.55 18.95
C VAL A 124 -9.62 -10.38 19.91
N ARG A 125 -8.31 -10.49 19.65
CA ARG A 125 -7.35 -11.14 20.57
C ARG A 125 -7.40 -10.44 21.93
N PRO A 126 -7.65 -11.16 23.04
CA PRO A 126 -7.57 -10.56 24.36
C PRO A 126 -6.13 -10.14 24.64
N ILE A 127 -5.96 -8.96 25.23
CA ILE A 127 -4.65 -8.43 25.63
C ILE A 127 -4.51 -8.68 27.13
N ALA A 128 -3.40 -9.30 27.53
CA ALA A 128 -3.10 -9.53 28.93
C ALA A 128 -2.59 -8.25 29.62
N ASP A 129 -2.82 -8.15 30.93
CA ASP A 129 -2.49 -6.94 31.69
C ASP A 129 -0.99 -6.62 31.74
N ASP A 130 -0.13 -7.64 31.66
CA ASP A 130 1.32 -7.49 31.59
C ASP A 130 1.79 -6.88 30.26
N GLU A 131 1.10 -7.17 29.15
CA GLU A 131 1.31 -6.55 27.83
C GLU A 131 0.86 -5.08 27.83
N MET A 132 -0.24 -4.78 28.54
CA MET A 132 -0.83 -3.44 28.61
C MET A 132 -0.10 -2.51 29.58
N PHE A 133 0.39 -3.04 30.71
CA PHE A 133 0.96 -2.23 31.78
C PHE A 133 2.44 -2.54 32.05
N LYS A 134 3.28 -1.53 31.81
CA LYS A 134 4.66 -1.55 32.28
C LYS A 134 4.75 -1.13 33.75
N VAL A 135 5.39 -1.96 34.58
CA VAL A 135 5.65 -1.66 35.98
C VAL A 135 6.69 -0.54 36.12
N LEU A 136 6.34 0.56 36.80
CA LEU A 136 7.27 1.65 37.08
C LEU A 136 7.72 1.63 38.55
N ARG A 137 9.03 1.50 38.77
CA ARG A 137 9.64 1.51 40.10
C ARG A 137 10.03 2.92 40.53
N THR A 138 9.72 3.29 41.77
CA THR A 138 9.89 4.64 42.34
C THR A 138 10.79 4.65 43.59
N GLY A 139 11.38 5.81 43.90
CA GLY A 139 12.30 6.03 45.02
C GLY A 139 13.78 5.80 44.66
N LYS A 140 14.71 6.33 45.49
CA LYS A 140 16.16 6.28 45.25
C LYS A 140 16.68 4.85 45.00
N ARG A 141 16.22 3.89 45.80
CA ARG A 141 16.56 2.45 45.66
C ARG A 141 15.59 1.66 44.77
N LYS A 142 14.61 2.31 44.11
CA LYS A 142 13.63 1.68 43.20
C LYS A 142 12.88 0.45 43.76
N ARG A 143 12.62 0.40 45.07
CA ARG A 143 11.90 -0.72 45.71
C ARG A 143 10.37 -0.67 45.54
N LYS A 144 9.80 0.51 45.30
CA LYS A 144 8.33 0.69 45.27
C LYS A 144 7.80 0.54 43.84
N ALA A 145 6.99 -0.50 43.57
CA ALA A 145 6.54 -0.88 42.22
C ALA A 145 5.01 -0.73 42.00
N TRP A 146 4.37 0.23 42.68
CA TRP A 146 2.91 0.38 42.67
C TRP A 146 2.37 1.09 41.41
N LYS A 147 3.22 1.85 40.71
CA LYS A 147 2.84 2.57 39.49
C LYS A 147 2.83 1.67 38.26
N ARG A 148 1.92 1.96 37.33
CA ARG A 148 1.69 1.25 36.07
C ARG A 148 1.65 2.27 34.94
N MET A 149 2.44 2.07 33.91
CA MET A 149 2.43 2.88 32.70
C MET A 149 1.69 2.12 31.61
N VAL A 150 0.71 2.76 30.99
CA VAL A 150 0.01 2.20 29.83
C VAL A 150 0.95 2.26 28.62
N THR A 151 1.21 1.11 27.99
CA THR A 151 2.09 0.98 26.83
C THR A 151 1.37 1.12 25.49
N LYS A 152 0.05 0.91 25.50
CA LYS A 152 -0.81 1.01 24.32
C LYS A 152 -1.30 2.43 24.09
N VAL A 153 -1.76 2.69 22.88
CA VAL A 153 -2.38 3.96 22.48
C VAL A 153 -3.62 4.23 23.33
N THR A 154 -3.79 5.46 23.77
CA THR A 154 -4.92 5.89 24.60
C THR A 154 -5.59 7.12 24.02
N PHE A 155 -6.91 7.20 24.19
CA PHE A 155 -7.66 8.44 24.06
C PHE A 155 -7.84 9.07 25.44
N VAL A 156 -7.76 10.39 25.47
CA VAL A 156 -7.93 11.19 26.68
C VAL A 156 -8.72 12.42 26.27
N GLY A 157 -9.89 12.63 26.90
CA GLY A 157 -10.77 13.75 26.59
C GLY A 157 -10.16 15.13 26.88
N ASP A 158 -10.77 16.18 26.34
CA ASP A 158 -10.21 17.53 26.35
C ASP A 158 -10.06 18.15 27.74
N SER A 159 -10.91 17.74 28.69
CA SER A 159 -10.86 18.20 30.08
C SER A 159 -9.86 17.45 30.97
N PHE A 160 -8.93 16.68 30.39
CA PHE A 160 -8.01 15.88 31.19
C PHE A 160 -6.84 16.67 31.78
N THR A 161 -6.86 16.77 33.11
CA THR A 161 -5.73 17.24 33.91
C THR A 161 -5.07 16.06 34.63
N ARG A 162 -3.73 16.03 34.65
CA ARG A 162 -3.00 14.97 35.37
C ARG A 162 -3.22 15.09 36.87
N LYS A 163 -3.42 13.96 37.54
CA LYS A 163 -3.42 13.89 39.00
C LYS A 163 -2.00 14.14 39.54
N PRO A 164 -1.85 14.69 40.76
CA PRO A 164 -0.53 14.85 41.37
C PRO A 164 0.24 13.52 41.39
N PRO A 165 1.58 13.53 41.19
CA PRO A 165 2.36 12.31 41.03
C PRO A 165 2.25 11.31 42.19
N LYS A 166 1.91 11.77 43.40
CA LYS A 166 1.70 10.92 44.57
C LYS A 166 0.43 10.05 44.45
N TYR A 167 -0.60 10.54 43.77
CA TYR A 167 -1.90 9.87 43.63
C TYR A 167 -2.10 9.22 42.25
N GLU A 168 -1.22 9.51 41.28
CA GLU A 168 -1.25 8.89 39.95
C GLU A 168 -0.60 7.50 39.97
N ARG A 169 -1.43 6.45 39.99
CA ARG A 169 -1.01 5.05 39.84
C ARG A 169 -0.86 4.64 38.38
N PHE A 170 -1.87 4.94 37.56
CA PHE A 170 -1.89 4.64 36.13
C PHE A 170 -1.47 5.85 35.32
N ILE A 171 -0.34 5.73 34.64
CA ILE A 171 0.25 6.79 33.82
C ILE A 171 -0.09 6.52 32.36
N ARG A 172 -0.78 7.45 31.72
CA ARG A 172 -1.01 7.48 30.27
C ARG A 172 -0.03 8.48 29.65
N PRO A 173 1.09 8.06 29.03
CA PRO A 173 2.09 8.99 28.49
C PRO A 173 1.50 9.89 27.41
N SER A 174 1.89 11.17 27.37
CA SER A 174 1.37 12.13 26.38
C SER A 174 1.65 11.71 24.93
N GLY A 175 2.83 11.13 24.65
CA GLY A 175 3.18 10.64 23.32
C GLY A 175 2.35 9.45 22.81
N LEU A 176 1.54 8.83 23.68
CA LEU A 176 0.59 7.77 23.31
C LEU A 176 -0.87 8.25 23.35
N ARG A 177 -1.10 9.56 23.51
CA ARG A 177 -2.44 10.15 23.50
C ARG A 177 -2.75 10.66 22.10
N PHE A 178 -3.71 10.01 21.46
CA PHE A 178 -4.20 10.43 20.15
C PHE A 178 -5.62 10.93 20.33
N LYS A 179 -5.92 12.11 19.75
CA LYS A 179 -7.27 12.65 19.68
C LYS A 179 -7.95 12.26 18.37
N LYS A 180 -7.19 12.27 17.27
CA LYS A 180 -7.68 12.02 15.93
C LYS A 180 -7.50 10.58 15.49
N ALA A 181 -8.37 10.12 14.59
CA ALA A 181 -8.30 8.81 13.96
C ALA A 181 -8.43 8.92 12.43
N HIS A 182 -7.77 8.01 11.72
CA HIS A 182 -8.00 7.80 10.29
C HIS A 182 -9.15 6.82 10.12
N VAL A 183 -10.27 7.29 9.57
CA VAL A 183 -11.49 6.52 9.39
C VAL A 183 -11.75 6.32 7.90
N THR A 184 -12.03 5.09 7.49
CA THR A 184 -12.30 4.74 6.10
C THR A 184 -13.80 4.48 5.91
N HIS A 185 -14.43 5.14 4.93
CA HIS A 185 -15.82 4.85 4.58
C HIS A 185 -15.86 3.70 3.55
N PRO A 186 -16.45 2.54 3.87
CA PRO A 186 -16.38 1.35 3.01
C PRO A 186 -16.96 1.57 1.60
N GLU A 187 -18.06 2.31 1.50
CA GLU A 187 -18.75 2.52 0.20
C GLU A 187 -18.09 3.60 -0.66
N LEU A 188 -17.63 4.70 -0.06
CA LEU A 188 -16.98 5.81 -0.79
C LEU A 188 -15.51 5.51 -1.10
N GLN A 189 -14.92 4.50 -0.46
CA GLN A 189 -13.49 4.17 -0.54
C GLN A 189 -12.57 5.37 -0.23
N ALA A 190 -13.07 6.30 0.58
CA ALA A 190 -12.38 7.50 1.00
C ALA A 190 -11.92 7.41 2.46
N THR A 191 -10.80 8.05 2.76
CA THR A 191 -10.21 8.10 4.10
C THR A 191 -10.31 9.51 4.65
N PHE A 192 -10.82 9.65 5.87
CA PHE A 192 -10.98 10.93 6.57
C PHE A 192 -10.12 10.96 7.83
N TYR A 193 -9.62 12.14 8.19
CA TYR A 193 -8.89 12.37 9.43
C TYR A 193 -9.80 13.13 10.39
N LEU A 194 -10.44 12.38 11.28
CA LEU A 194 -11.50 12.89 12.16
C LEU A 194 -10.98 13.03 13.60
N GLU A 195 -11.55 13.98 14.35
CA GLU A 195 -11.36 14.17 15.80
C GLU A 195 -12.30 13.31 16.63
#